data_AF-A0A7Y7NY26-F1
#
_entry.id   AF-A0A7Y7NY26-F1
#
_cell.length_a   1.000
_cell.length_b   1.000
_cell.length_c   1.000
_cell.angle_alpha   90.00
_cell.angle_beta   90.00
_cell.angle_gamma   90.00
#
_symmetry.space_group_name_H-M   'P 1'
#
loop_
_entity.id
_entity.type
_entity.pdbx_description
1 polymer ?
#
loop_
_entity_poly.entity_id
_entity_poly.type
_entity_poly.pdbx_seq_one_letter_code
_entity_poly.pdbx_strand_id
1 'polypeptide(L)'
;MVEKNLFETNPKDYGTFKIYKEFYPSAKYINKYYLYNFLEDYKGDYWMQINSKDLAMKSIAVIEKQNDGKYKMNMIPFKPLPPNDFYAIYPESNGITWLGGDDGLYRFDGNVKFHYNQVFNALIRRVKLENDSILFGGTYFKNCSIDSGSQKISLIQPDSLKPILSYQYNSVSFEFAAASYYDENSNRFKYFLEGFDKNWSEWSKESKKEYTNLPAGKYKFHVKAKNIFDFESTISIFEFEISPPWYQSILAYIGYVLGFGLILYMSIKYSNKRLIKAKIRLEEQIIDRTREIISQKREIEKEKEKSDKLLLNILPFKIAQELKMFGSAKAQYYEKVTVMFADFTGFTGIAERLSPEDLISELDRCFVYFDEVCVRHNLEKIKTVGDSYMCAGGLPMANNSNPIDIVLAAIEIQDFMRKIQSDKSSISEIIWELRIGINTGEVIAGVVGKKKFAYDIWGDAVNVASRMESAGEPNMINISGETLKYVEEFFESTYRGKIAAKNKGEIDMYFIDRLKPEFSSNAAGTFPNQLFYEKYQVIADEKRA
;
A
#
# COMPACT_ATOMS: atom_id res chain seq x y z
N MET A 1 72.77 -70.95 -0.67
CA MET A 1 71.87 -71.77 -1.51
C MET A 1 70.55 -71.04 -1.62
N VAL A 2 70.05 -70.83 -2.83
CA VAL A 2 68.77 -70.16 -3.09
C VAL A 2 67.64 -70.95 -2.41
N GLU A 3 66.90 -70.31 -1.49
CA GLU A 3 65.67 -70.86 -0.92
C GLU A 3 64.66 -71.09 -2.05
N LYS A 4 64.52 -72.33 -2.51
CA LYS A 4 63.45 -72.69 -3.43
C LYS A 4 62.15 -72.79 -2.62
N ASN A 5 61.17 -71.95 -2.97
CA ASN A 5 59.78 -72.11 -2.52
C ASN A 5 59.26 -73.50 -2.90
N LEU A 6 58.45 -74.11 -2.03
CA LEU A 6 57.92 -75.48 -2.16
C LEU A 6 57.20 -75.71 -3.50
N PHE A 7 56.65 -74.63 -4.07
CA PHE A 7 55.94 -74.59 -5.35
C PHE A 7 56.42 -73.41 -6.19
N GLU A 8 56.66 -73.63 -7.49
CA GLU A 8 56.80 -72.54 -8.46
C GLU A 8 55.41 -72.24 -9.05
N THR A 9 54.91 -71.03 -8.79
CA THR A 9 53.58 -70.59 -9.22
C THR A 9 53.70 -69.81 -10.53
N ASN A 10 52.80 -70.04 -11.49
CA ASN A 10 52.68 -69.17 -12.66
C ASN A 10 51.87 -67.93 -12.25
N PRO A 11 52.39 -66.69 -12.38
CA PRO A 11 51.68 -65.48 -11.92
C PRO A 11 50.31 -65.23 -12.58
N LYS A 12 50.00 -65.92 -13.69
CA LYS A 12 48.73 -65.79 -14.42
C LYS A 12 47.73 -66.91 -14.14
N ASP A 13 48.10 -67.95 -13.39
CA ASP A 13 47.23 -69.11 -13.15
C ASP A 13 47.47 -69.69 -11.75
N TYR A 14 46.68 -69.23 -10.78
CA TYR A 14 46.79 -69.60 -9.35
C TYR A 14 46.39 -71.05 -9.04
N GLY A 15 45.97 -71.82 -10.05
CA GLY A 15 45.52 -73.19 -9.89
C GLY A 15 46.58 -74.25 -10.15
N THR A 16 47.72 -73.92 -10.78
CA THR A 16 48.73 -74.92 -11.21
C THR A 16 50.16 -74.66 -10.74
N PHE A 17 50.85 -75.72 -10.29
CA PHE A 17 52.18 -75.62 -9.65
C PHE A 17 53.15 -76.77 -10.03
N LYS A 18 54.46 -76.61 -9.75
CA LYS A 18 55.52 -77.64 -9.83
C LYS A 18 56.13 -77.94 -8.44
N ILE A 19 56.38 -79.21 -8.11
CA ILE A 19 56.93 -79.68 -6.82
C ILE A 19 58.41 -80.12 -6.98
N TYR A 20 59.29 -79.77 -6.03
CA TYR A 20 60.70 -80.18 -5.99
C TYR A 20 60.92 -81.41 -5.06
N LYS A 21 61.82 -82.33 -5.44
CA LYS A 21 61.87 -83.75 -5.00
C LYS A 21 62.56 -84.07 -3.65
N GLU A 22 63.01 -83.09 -2.86
CA GLU A 22 63.63 -83.33 -1.54
C GLU A 22 62.73 -82.75 -0.43
N PHE A 23 62.12 -83.61 0.40
CA PHE A 23 61.14 -83.18 1.41
C PHE A 23 61.46 -83.68 2.83
N TYR A 24 61.28 -82.78 3.81
CA TYR A 24 61.28 -83.05 5.26
C TYR A 24 59.92 -82.63 5.85
N PRO A 25 59.34 -83.37 6.82
CA PRO A 25 57.94 -83.26 7.23
C PRO A 25 57.70 -82.19 8.31
N SER A 26 58.02 -80.92 8.04
CA SER A 26 57.66 -79.81 8.93
C SER A 26 57.17 -78.59 8.13
N ALA A 27 55.97 -78.11 8.48
CA ALA A 27 55.16 -77.07 7.83
C ALA A 27 55.92 -75.98 7.06
N LYS A 28 55.52 -75.71 5.80
CA LYS A 28 56.07 -74.61 4.98
C LYS A 28 54.97 -73.84 4.24
N TYR A 29 55.21 -72.54 4.08
CA TYR A 29 54.27 -71.53 3.59
C TYR A 29 53.96 -71.61 2.09
N ILE A 30 52.69 -71.38 1.72
CA ILE A 30 52.30 -70.92 0.39
C ILE A 30 51.46 -69.64 0.52
N ASN A 31 52.07 -68.49 0.25
CA ASN A 31 51.38 -67.22 0.07
C ASN A 31 50.45 -66.80 1.26
N LYS A 32 49.12 -66.93 1.14
CA LYS A 32 48.12 -66.57 2.17
C LYS A 32 47.71 -67.73 3.10
N TYR A 33 48.35 -68.90 2.98
CA TYR A 33 47.93 -70.10 3.70
C TYR A 33 49.08 -70.80 4.44
N TYR A 34 48.74 -71.38 5.58
CA TYR A 34 49.54 -72.34 6.33
C TYR A 34 49.19 -73.76 5.91
N LEU A 35 50.20 -74.59 5.64
CA LEU A 35 50.03 -75.98 5.26
C LEU A 35 50.39 -76.92 6.42
N TYR A 36 49.50 -77.85 6.71
CA TYR A 36 49.69 -78.90 7.72
C TYR A 36 49.44 -80.29 7.10
N ASN A 37 50.01 -81.33 7.71
CA ASN A 37 49.75 -82.73 7.37
C ASN A 37 49.89 -83.06 5.88
N PHE A 38 51.03 -82.65 5.30
CA PHE A 38 51.37 -82.89 3.91
C PHE A 38 51.74 -84.35 3.67
N LEU A 39 51.00 -85.04 2.80
CA LEU A 39 51.17 -86.47 2.55
C LEU A 39 50.96 -86.78 1.06
N GLU A 40 51.85 -87.57 0.46
CA GLU A 40 51.68 -88.13 -0.89
C GLU A 40 50.92 -89.44 -0.83
N ASP A 41 49.91 -89.61 -1.69
CA ASP A 41 49.21 -90.88 -1.82
C ASP A 41 49.84 -91.80 -2.88
N TYR A 42 49.29 -93.01 -3.01
CA TYR A 42 49.76 -94.04 -3.94
C TYR A 42 49.52 -93.70 -5.43
N LYS A 43 48.72 -92.67 -5.75
CA LYS A 43 48.52 -92.15 -7.11
C LYS A 43 49.50 -91.01 -7.44
N GLY A 44 50.20 -90.49 -6.44
CA GLY A 44 51.09 -89.34 -6.56
C GLY A 44 50.38 -87.99 -6.40
N ASP A 45 49.19 -87.99 -5.81
CA ASP A 45 48.47 -86.78 -5.41
C ASP A 45 48.88 -86.38 -3.97
N TYR A 46 48.90 -85.08 -3.68
CA TYR A 46 49.33 -84.57 -2.39
C TYR A 46 48.17 -84.04 -1.57
N TRP A 47 48.00 -84.59 -0.39
CA TRP A 47 47.00 -84.19 0.59
C TRP A 47 47.59 -83.22 1.60
N MET A 48 46.80 -82.23 2.01
CA MET A 48 47.17 -81.30 3.07
C MET A 48 45.95 -80.65 3.72
N GLN A 49 46.14 -80.17 4.94
CA GLN A 49 45.26 -79.17 5.53
C GLN A 49 45.79 -77.77 5.23
N ILE A 50 44.89 -76.88 4.83
CA ILE A 50 45.15 -75.48 4.51
C ILE A 50 44.40 -74.60 5.50
N ASN A 51 45.16 -73.75 6.20
CA ASN A 51 44.61 -72.74 7.10
C ASN A 51 44.90 -71.34 6.55
N SER A 52 43.90 -70.46 6.48
CA SER A 52 44.12 -69.05 6.12
C SER A 52 44.94 -68.33 7.19
N LYS A 53 45.63 -67.25 6.80
CA LYS A 53 46.49 -66.45 7.70
C LYS A 53 45.80 -65.91 8.95
N ASP A 54 44.51 -65.62 8.86
CA ASP A 54 43.65 -65.17 9.97
C ASP A 54 43.02 -66.32 10.75
N LEU A 55 43.36 -67.57 10.40
CA LEU A 55 42.80 -68.81 10.96
C LEU A 55 41.27 -68.94 10.80
N ALA A 56 40.63 -68.07 10.03
CA ALA A 56 39.18 -68.04 9.83
C ALA A 56 38.68 -69.11 8.85
N MET A 57 39.55 -69.64 8.00
CA MET A 57 39.26 -70.73 7.07
C MET A 57 40.26 -71.86 7.28
N LYS A 58 39.75 -73.02 7.70
CA LYS A 58 40.50 -74.28 7.75
C LYS A 58 39.81 -75.27 6.81
N SER A 59 40.56 -75.94 5.96
CA SER A 59 39.98 -76.91 5.01
C SER A 59 41.02 -77.92 4.56
N ILE A 60 40.56 -79.07 4.08
CA ILE A 60 41.42 -80.04 3.38
C ILE A 60 41.54 -79.62 1.92
N ALA A 61 42.73 -79.85 1.36
CA ALA A 61 42.97 -79.71 -0.06
C ALA A 61 43.74 -80.92 -0.58
N VAL A 62 43.39 -81.34 -1.79
CA VAL A 62 44.16 -82.32 -2.55
C VAL A 62 44.78 -81.63 -3.76
N ILE A 63 46.05 -81.90 -4.00
CA ILE A 63 46.78 -81.44 -5.17
C ILE A 63 46.91 -82.63 -6.11
N GLU A 64 46.09 -82.61 -7.16
CA GLU A 64 45.98 -83.68 -8.15
C GLU A 64 46.98 -83.48 -9.29
N LYS A 65 47.75 -84.51 -9.62
CA LYS A 65 48.69 -84.47 -10.74
C LYS A 65 47.94 -84.58 -12.08
N GLN A 66 48.17 -83.62 -12.95
CA GLN A 66 47.56 -83.55 -14.28
C GLN A 66 48.42 -84.31 -15.32
N ASN A 67 47.79 -84.72 -16.43
CA ASN A 67 48.44 -85.45 -17.53
C ASN A 67 49.60 -84.67 -18.18
N ASP A 68 49.66 -83.34 -18.03
CA ASP A 68 50.72 -82.48 -18.55
C ASP A 68 51.92 -82.31 -17.57
N GLY A 69 51.92 -83.05 -16.46
CA GLY A 69 52.94 -82.99 -15.42
C GLY A 69 52.82 -81.78 -14.48
N LYS A 70 51.77 -80.95 -14.62
CA LYS A 70 51.42 -79.91 -13.65
C LYS A 70 50.52 -80.47 -12.57
N TYR A 71 50.40 -79.74 -11.47
CA TYR A 71 49.54 -80.11 -10.35
C TYR A 71 48.38 -79.13 -10.21
N LYS A 72 47.17 -79.59 -9.89
CA LYS A 72 45.99 -78.74 -9.67
C LYS A 72 45.44 -78.92 -8.25
N MET A 73 45.28 -77.82 -7.53
CA MET A 73 44.70 -77.86 -6.19
C MET A 73 43.17 -77.87 -6.23
N ASN A 74 42.56 -78.78 -5.47
CA ASN A 74 41.12 -78.96 -5.38
C ASN A 74 40.70 -78.94 -3.90
N MET A 75 39.86 -77.95 -3.55
CA MET A 75 39.28 -77.80 -2.20
C MET A 75 37.77 -78.04 -2.19
N ILE A 76 37.14 -78.09 -3.37
CA ILE A 76 35.68 -78.07 -3.52
C ILE A 76 35.03 -79.27 -2.79
N PRO A 77 35.55 -80.51 -2.90
CA PRO A 77 35.01 -81.66 -2.19
C PRO A 77 34.96 -81.51 -0.66
N PHE A 78 35.84 -80.68 -0.10
CA PHE A 78 36.08 -80.58 1.34
C PHE A 78 35.41 -79.36 1.98
N LYS A 79 34.80 -78.48 1.18
CA LYS A 79 34.05 -77.32 1.69
C LYS A 79 32.89 -77.66 2.65
N PRO A 80 32.17 -78.80 2.52
CA PRO A 80 31.14 -79.20 3.48
C PRO A 80 31.69 -79.65 4.83
N LEU A 81 33.01 -79.90 4.94
CA LEU A 81 33.61 -80.24 6.21
C LEU A 81 33.64 -79.01 7.13
N PRO A 82 33.46 -79.19 8.46
CA PRO A 82 33.57 -78.10 9.41
C PRO A 82 35.01 -77.52 9.37
N PRO A 83 35.16 -76.20 9.63
CA PRO A 83 36.46 -75.53 9.58
C PRO A 83 37.32 -75.82 10.83
N ASN A 84 37.59 -77.10 11.09
CA ASN A 84 38.34 -77.59 12.24
C ASN A 84 39.75 -78.04 11.86
N ASP A 85 40.56 -78.40 12.86
CA ASP A 85 41.87 -79.00 12.61
C ASP A 85 41.73 -80.51 12.34
N PHE A 86 42.45 -80.97 11.31
CA PHE A 86 42.51 -82.36 10.88
C PHE A 86 43.91 -82.89 11.16
N TYR A 87 44.08 -83.59 12.27
CA TYR A 87 45.38 -84.07 12.75
C TYR A 87 45.94 -85.26 11.96
N ALA A 88 45.08 -86.02 11.27
CA ALA A 88 45.50 -87.20 10.53
C ALA A 88 44.83 -87.29 9.16
N ILE A 89 45.62 -87.62 8.14
CA ILE A 89 45.15 -87.94 6.79
C ILE A 89 45.74 -89.31 6.44
N TYR A 90 44.90 -90.26 6.05
CA TYR A 90 45.32 -91.62 5.72
C TYR A 90 44.65 -92.10 4.42
N PRO A 91 45.33 -91.96 3.27
CA PRO A 91 44.87 -92.46 1.98
C PRO A 91 45.17 -93.96 1.81
N GLU A 92 44.15 -94.75 1.49
CA GLU A 92 44.25 -96.17 1.18
C GLU A 92 44.39 -96.40 -0.33
N SER A 93 45.09 -97.48 -0.72
CA SER A 93 45.33 -97.86 -2.12
C SER A 93 44.08 -98.13 -2.96
N ASN A 94 42.91 -98.24 -2.34
CA ASN A 94 41.62 -98.49 -2.99
C ASN A 94 40.87 -97.21 -3.40
N GLY A 95 41.37 -96.02 -3.06
CA GLY A 95 40.72 -94.74 -3.38
C GLY A 95 39.99 -94.08 -2.21
N ILE A 96 39.94 -94.73 -1.06
CA ILE A 96 39.37 -94.19 0.17
C ILE A 96 40.44 -93.40 0.92
N THR A 97 40.08 -92.23 1.47
CA THR A 97 40.95 -91.45 2.34
C THR A 97 40.22 -91.16 3.64
N TRP A 98 40.86 -91.50 4.76
CA TRP A 98 40.36 -91.21 6.10
C TRP A 98 40.96 -89.90 6.61
N LEU A 99 40.10 -89.03 7.15
CA LEU A 99 40.48 -87.74 7.73
C LEU A 99 40.06 -87.73 9.20
N GLY A 100 41.02 -87.66 10.12
CA GLY A 100 40.77 -87.57 11.56
C GLY A 100 40.98 -86.15 12.05
N GLY A 101 39.99 -85.56 12.72
CA GLY A 101 40.04 -84.20 13.25
C GLY A 101 39.27 -84.04 14.55
N ASP A 102 39.08 -82.78 14.98
CA ASP A 102 38.43 -82.43 16.24
C ASP A 102 37.03 -83.04 16.40
N ASP A 103 36.26 -83.11 15.30
CA ASP A 103 34.86 -83.57 15.28
C ASP A 103 34.72 -85.08 14.95
N GLY A 104 35.83 -85.81 14.88
CA GLY A 104 35.85 -87.25 14.66
C GLY A 104 36.52 -87.69 13.36
N LEU A 105 36.03 -88.80 12.81
CA LEU A 105 36.64 -89.49 11.67
C LEU A 105 35.74 -89.39 10.42
N TYR A 106 36.27 -88.85 9.33
CA TYR A 106 35.60 -88.72 8.04
C TYR A 106 36.17 -89.71 7.02
N ARG A 107 35.29 -90.27 6.19
CA ARG A 107 35.65 -91.13 5.07
C ARG A 107 35.39 -90.39 3.76
N PHE A 108 36.44 -90.10 3.01
CA PHE A 108 36.36 -89.57 1.65
C PHE A 108 36.58 -90.69 0.62
N ASP A 109 35.72 -90.79 -0.38
CA ASP A 109 35.83 -91.80 -1.44
C ASP A 109 36.12 -91.12 -2.78
N GLY A 110 37.39 -91.12 -3.19
CA GLY A 110 37.86 -90.44 -4.40
C GLY A 110 37.41 -91.10 -5.70
N ASN A 111 36.81 -92.30 -5.64
CA ASN A 111 36.24 -92.96 -6.83
C ASN A 111 34.85 -92.42 -7.16
N VAL A 112 34.18 -91.74 -6.22
CA VAL A 112 32.87 -91.14 -6.43
C VAL A 112 33.02 -89.81 -7.16
N LYS A 113 32.68 -89.79 -8.46
CA LYS A 113 32.65 -88.56 -9.23
C LYS A 113 31.42 -87.74 -8.88
N PHE A 114 31.61 -86.67 -8.11
CA PHE A 114 30.54 -85.75 -7.74
C PHE A 114 30.53 -84.50 -8.63
N HIS A 115 29.34 -84.08 -9.08
CA HIS A 115 29.17 -82.87 -9.90
C HIS A 115 28.89 -81.65 -9.02
N TYR A 116 29.94 -80.97 -8.55
CA TYR A 116 29.80 -79.81 -7.65
C TYR A 116 29.20 -78.57 -8.32
N ASN A 117 29.35 -78.42 -9.64
CA ASN A 117 28.84 -77.27 -10.40
C ASN A 117 27.41 -77.51 -10.95
N GLN A 118 26.51 -78.01 -10.11
CA GLN A 118 25.10 -78.13 -10.49
C GLN A 118 24.44 -76.76 -10.43
N VAL A 119 23.81 -76.35 -11.53
CA VAL A 119 22.98 -75.16 -11.56
C VAL A 119 21.78 -75.38 -10.64
N PHE A 120 21.57 -74.44 -9.71
CA PHE A 120 20.42 -74.43 -8.81
C PHE A 120 19.69 -73.09 -8.94
N ASN A 121 18.47 -73.05 -8.41
CA ASN A 121 17.62 -71.86 -8.51
C ASN A 121 17.51 -71.17 -7.16
N ALA A 122 17.60 -69.83 -7.15
CA ALA A 122 16.98 -69.05 -6.09
C ALA A 122 15.48 -69.05 -6.34
N LEU A 123 14.68 -69.15 -5.28
CA LEU A 123 13.23 -69.23 -5.34
C LEU A 123 12.65 -68.16 -4.43
N ILE A 124 11.83 -67.28 -4.98
CA ILE A 124 10.99 -66.39 -4.16
C ILE A 124 9.87 -67.27 -3.60
N ARG A 125 9.78 -67.37 -2.27
CA ARG A 125 8.85 -68.26 -1.56
C ARG A 125 7.60 -67.54 -1.13
N ARG A 126 7.71 -66.27 -0.74
CA ARG A 126 6.57 -65.51 -0.25
C ARG A 126 6.75 -64.03 -0.54
N VAL A 127 5.68 -63.38 -0.99
CA VAL A 127 5.60 -61.92 -1.09
C VAL A 127 4.39 -61.46 -0.29
N LYS A 128 4.57 -60.53 0.64
CA LYS A 128 3.53 -60.01 1.53
C LYS A 128 3.46 -58.49 1.50
N LEU A 129 2.27 -57.98 1.79
CA LEU A 129 2.03 -56.58 2.14
C LEU A 129 2.14 -56.38 3.67
N GLU A 130 2.24 -55.13 4.10
CA GLU A 130 2.33 -54.73 5.53
C GLU A 130 1.18 -55.24 6.40
N ASN A 131 -0.02 -55.38 5.83
CA ASN A 131 -1.20 -55.95 6.52
C ASN A 131 -1.22 -57.49 6.53
N ASP A 132 -0.06 -58.14 6.34
CA ASP A 132 0.12 -59.59 6.24
C ASP A 132 -0.60 -60.29 5.07
N SER A 133 -1.20 -59.52 4.14
CA SER A 133 -1.82 -60.07 2.94
C SER A 133 -0.76 -60.68 2.03
N ILE A 134 -0.94 -61.95 1.65
CA ILE A 134 -0.01 -62.69 0.80
C ILE A 134 -0.33 -62.40 -0.67
N LEU A 135 0.63 -61.81 -1.40
CA LEU A 135 0.56 -61.57 -2.84
C LEU A 135 1.02 -62.79 -3.65
N PHE A 136 1.97 -63.55 -3.11
CA PHE A 136 2.52 -64.73 -3.79
C PHE A 136 3.03 -65.76 -2.77
N GLY A 137 2.77 -67.03 -3.04
CA GLY A 137 3.07 -68.16 -2.15
C GLY A 137 4.12 -69.16 -2.66
N GLY A 138 4.90 -68.80 -3.69
CA GLY A 138 6.19 -69.44 -3.96
C GLY A 138 6.30 -70.37 -5.17
N THR A 139 5.23 -70.59 -5.94
CA THR A 139 5.26 -71.42 -7.16
C THR A 139 4.37 -70.83 -8.26
N TYR A 140 4.89 -70.72 -9.48
CA TYR A 140 4.08 -70.44 -10.67
C TYR A 140 3.77 -71.73 -11.42
N PHE A 141 2.62 -71.76 -12.09
CA PHE A 141 2.20 -72.87 -12.93
C PHE A 141 2.04 -72.40 -14.37
N LYS A 142 2.54 -73.20 -15.31
CA LYS A 142 2.33 -73.02 -16.75
C LYS A 142 1.45 -74.15 -17.26
N ASN A 143 0.36 -73.79 -17.93
CA ASN A 143 -0.50 -74.76 -18.60
C ASN A 143 0.21 -75.25 -19.88
N CYS A 144 0.35 -76.57 -20.01
CA CYS A 144 0.73 -77.22 -21.26
C CYS A 144 -0.53 -77.90 -21.84
N SER A 145 -0.82 -77.65 -23.13
CA SER A 145 -1.83 -78.28 -24.02
C SER A 145 -3.04 -79.02 -23.41
N ILE A 146 -4.22 -78.69 -23.97
CA ILE A 146 -5.59 -78.92 -23.46
C ILE A 146 -5.97 -80.40 -23.17
N ASP A 147 -5.25 -81.40 -23.67
CA ASP A 147 -5.68 -82.80 -23.59
C ASP A 147 -5.03 -83.62 -22.46
N SER A 148 -4.23 -82.99 -21.61
CA SER A 148 -3.71 -83.65 -20.40
C SER A 148 -3.56 -82.59 -19.33
N GLY A 149 -4.36 -82.63 -18.27
CA GLY A 149 -4.40 -81.66 -17.15
C GLY A 149 -3.11 -81.54 -16.32
N SER A 150 -1.94 -81.75 -16.93
CA SER A 150 -0.62 -81.59 -16.35
C SER A 150 -0.20 -80.12 -16.32
N GLN A 151 -0.12 -79.56 -15.12
CA GLN A 151 0.51 -78.26 -14.87
C GLN A 151 2.01 -78.47 -14.67
N LYS A 152 2.84 -77.70 -15.38
CA LYS A 152 4.29 -77.67 -15.13
C LYS A 152 4.66 -76.46 -14.28
N ILE A 153 5.56 -76.67 -13.33
CA ILE A 153 6.12 -75.58 -12.52
C ILE A 153 6.90 -74.64 -13.42
N SER A 154 6.64 -73.34 -13.29
CA SER A 154 7.36 -72.26 -13.97
C SER A 154 8.17 -71.46 -12.95
N LEU A 155 9.38 -71.06 -13.34
CA LEU A 155 10.22 -70.12 -12.58
C LEU A 155 9.99 -68.67 -13.04
N ILE A 156 9.27 -68.48 -14.14
CA ILE A 156 8.96 -67.18 -14.72
C ILE A 156 7.54 -66.80 -14.32
N GLN A 157 7.37 -65.58 -13.80
CA GLN A 157 6.09 -65.01 -13.45
C GLN A 157 5.25 -64.73 -14.71
N PRO A 158 4.03 -65.29 -14.81
CA PRO A 158 3.09 -64.96 -15.88
C PRO A 158 2.59 -63.51 -15.77
N ASP A 159 2.30 -62.87 -16.91
CA ASP A 159 1.79 -61.49 -16.94
C ASP A 159 0.48 -61.32 -16.16
N SER A 160 -0.37 -62.35 -16.12
CA SER A 160 -1.63 -62.35 -15.34
C SER A 160 -1.44 -62.34 -13.83
N LEU A 161 -0.25 -62.67 -13.33
CA LEU A 161 0.10 -62.73 -11.91
C LEU A 161 1.03 -61.59 -11.49
N LYS A 162 1.14 -60.53 -12.29
CA LYS A 162 1.83 -59.28 -11.93
C LYS A 162 0.84 -58.36 -11.20
N PRO A 163 0.96 -58.19 -9.87
CA PRO A 163 -0.04 -57.42 -9.12
C PRO A 163 0.12 -55.92 -9.35
N ILE A 164 -1.02 -55.23 -9.44
CA ILE A 164 -1.13 -53.77 -9.41
C ILE A 164 -1.67 -53.38 -8.03
N LEU A 165 -0.84 -52.74 -7.22
CA LEU A 165 -1.13 -52.33 -5.86
C LEU A 165 -1.66 -50.89 -5.85
N SER A 166 -2.66 -50.62 -5.03
CA SER A 166 -3.06 -49.24 -4.70
C SER A 166 -1.94 -48.56 -3.91
N TYR A 167 -1.77 -47.24 -4.05
CA TYR A 167 -0.73 -46.45 -3.35
C TYR A 167 -0.68 -46.68 -1.83
N GLN A 168 -1.81 -47.03 -1.22
CA GLN A 168 -1.89 -47.34 0.22
C GLN A 168 -1.15 -48.63 0.64
N TYR A 169 -0.81 -49.50 -0.32
CA TYR A 169 -0.10 -50.77 -0.11
C TYR A 169 1.34 -50.66 -0.66
N ASN A 170 2.07 -49.63 -0.22
CA ASN A 170 3.41 -49.31 -0.72
C ASN A 170 4.56 -49.92 0.10
N SER A 171 4.24 -50.83 1.01
CA SER A 171 5.20 -51.59 1.81
C SER A 171 5.10 -53.08 1.44
N VAL A 172 6.21 -53.67 0.98
CA VAL A 172 6.26 -55.03 0.43
C VAL A 172 7.45 -55.79 1.02
N SER A 173 7.22 -57.02 1.47
CA SER A 173 8.26 -57.93 1.95
C SER A 173 8.38 -59.19 1.09
N PHE A 174 9.61 -59.66 0.94
CA PHE A 174 10.01 -60.78 0.10
C PHE A 174 10.75 -61.80 0.96
N GLU A 175 10.36 -63.06 0.85
CA GLU A 175 11.07 -64.20 1.43
C GLU A 175 11.51 -65.13 0.30
N PHE A 176 12.73 -65.61 0.38
CA PHE A 176 13.38 -66.36 -0.68
C PHE A 176 14.27 -67.47 -0.12
N ALA A 177 14.49 -68.52 -0.91
CA ALA A 177 15.29 -69.67 -0.54
C ALA A 177 16.13 -70.14 -1.72
N ALA A 178 17.10 -71.02 -1.47
CA ALA A 178 17.93 -71.62 -2.51
C ALA A 178 17.61 -73.12 -2.62
N ALA A 179 17.45 -73.63 -3.84
CA ALA A 179 17.30 -75.06 -4.10
C ALA A 179 18.66 -75.80 -4.07
N SER A 180 19.45 -75.55 -3.03
CA SER A 180 20.75 -76.17 -2.78
C SER A 180 20.71 -76.85 -1.40
N TYR A 181 20.62 -78.18 -1.41
CA TYR A 181 20.32 -79.02 -0.24
C TYR A 181 21.57 -79.55 0.50
N TYR A 182 22.78 -79.13 0.10
CA TYR A 182 24.02 -79.60 0.71
C TYR A 182 24.20 -79.09 2.14
N ASP A 183 23.95 -77.80 2.35
CA ASP A 183 23.88 -77.16 3.65
C ASP A 183 23.04 -75.88 3.52
N GLU A 184 21.83 -75.93 4.08
CA GLU A 184 20.88 -74.82 4.00
C GLU A 184 21.42 -73.56 4.71
N ASN A 185 22.17 -73.74 5.81
CA ASN A 185 22.69 -72.64 6.64
C ASN A 185 23.91 -71.93 6.05
N SER A 186 24.48 -72.49 4.99
CA SER A 186 25.60 -71.91 4.24
C SER A 186 25.18 -71.15 2.99
N ASN A 187 23.90 -71.24 2.58
CA ASN A 187 23.38 -70.48 1.45
C ASN A 187 23.42 -68.98 1.76
N ARG A 188 23.95 -68.19 0.83
CA ARG A 188 23.96 -66.72 0.91
C ARG A 188 23.15 -66.14 -0.23
N PHE A 189 22.54 -64.98 -0.02
CA PHE A 189 21.65 -64.32 -0.95
C PHE A 189 22.13 -62.92 -1.27
N LYS A 190 21.83 -62.49 -2.50
CA LYS A 190 22.01 -61.13 -3.00
C LYS A 190 20.70 -60.70 -3.65
N TYR A 191 20.22 -59.51 -3.34
CA TYR A 191 18.95 -59.00 -3.87
C TYR A 191 19.08 -57.56 -4.40
N PHE A 192 18.12 -57.16 -5.22
CA PHE A 192 18.06 -55.86 -5.87
C PHE A 192 16.62 -55.53 -6.29
N LEU A 193 16.09 -54.37 -5.90
CA LEU A 193 14.79 -53.88 -6.36
C LEU A 193 14.96 -52.84 -7.48
N GLU A 194 14.77 -53.28 -8.72
CA GLU A 194 14.75 -52.39 -9.88
C GLU A 194 13.58 -51.40 -9.77
N GLY A 195 13.87 -50.11 -9.99
CA GLY A 195 12.93 -49.01 -9.76
C GLY A 195 13.07 -48.33 -8.39
N PHE A 196 13.88 -48.88 -7.47
CA PHE A 196 14.14 -48.27 -6.15
C PHE A 196 15.63 -48.29 -5.79
N ASP A 197 16.28 -49.46 -5.84
CA ASP A 197 17.70 -49.61 -5.54
C ASP A 197 18.57 -49.17 -6.72
N LYS A 198 19.81 -48.77 -6.44
CA LYS A 198 20.82 -48.45 -7.47
C LYS A 198 21.75 -49.63 -7.79
N ASN A 199 22.08 -50.45 -6.79
CA ASN A 199 23.04 -51.55 -6.87
C ASN A 199 22.52 -52.77 -6.11
N TRP A 200 23.07 -53.96 -6.42
CA TRP A 200 22.80 -55.17 -5.65
C TRP A 200 23.30 -55.07 -4.20
N SER A 201 22.60 -55.71 -3.27
CA SER A 201 23.01 -55.84 -1.85
C SER A 201 24.35 -56.57 -1.68
N GLU A 202 24.97 -56.53 -0.51
CA GLU A 202 26.06 -57.48 -0.20
C GLU A 202 25.52 -58.91 -0.01
N TRP A 203 26.40 -59.91 -0.08
CA TRP A 203 26.04 -61.31 0.19
C TRP A 203 25.70 -61.50 1.67
N SER A 204 24.49 -61.95 1.97
CA SER A 204 24.02 -62.18 3.34
C SER A 204 23.41 -63.57 3.51
N LYS A 205 23.34 -64.10 4.74
CA LYS A 205 22.58 -65.33 5.04
C LYS A 205 21.07 -65.07 5.20
N GLU A 206 20.66 -63.81 5.25
CA GLU A 206 19.26 -63.41 5.37
C GLU A 206 18.43 -63.88 4.18
N SER A 207 17.34 -64.60 4.45
CA SER A 207 16.39 -65.13 3.48
C SER A 207 15.15 -64.24 3.29
N LYS A 208 15.16 -63.04 3.88
CA LYS A 208 14.05 -62.08 3.84
C LYS A 208 14.53 -60.65 3.58
N LYS A 209 13.74 -59.88 2.84
CA LYS A 209 13.94 -58.44 2.63
C LYS A 209 12.60 -57.68 2.61
N GLU A 210 12.57 -56.50 3.20
CA GLU A 210 11.41 -55.61 3.25
C GLU A 210 11.73 -54.22 2.68
N TYR A 211 10.77 -53.65 1.94
CA TYR A 211 10.77 -52.27 1.43
C TYR A 211 9.52 -51.56 1.92
N THR A 212 9.68 -50.33 2.41
CA THR A 212 8.60 -49.50 2.96
C THR A 212 8.47 -48.20 2.17
N ASN A 213 7.26 -47.64 2.07
CA ASN A 213 7.01 -46.34 1.44
C ASN A 213 7.50 -46.23 -0.03
N LEU A 214 7.28 -47.27 -0.82
CA LEU A 214 7.62 -47.24 -2.24
C LEU A 214 6.76 -46.20 -3.00
N PRO A 215 7.35 -45.33 -3.82
CA PRO A 215 6.57 -44.39 -4.63
C PRO A 215 5.73 -45.11 -5.70
N ALA A 216 4.82 -44.40 -6.34
CA ALA A 216 4.08 -44.95 -7.48
C ALA A 216 5.05 -45.25 -8.63
N GLY A 217 4.95 -46.44 -9.23
CA GLY A 217 5.92 -46.90 -10.23
C GLY A 217 5.89 -48.41 -10.45
N LYS A 218 6.72 -48.86 -11.39
CA LYS A 218 6.89 -50.28 -11.73
C LYS A 218 8.18 -50.80 -11.12
N TYR A 219 8.12 -51.96 -10.48
CA TYR A 219 9.21 -52.54 -9.73
C TYR A 219 9.49 -53.98 -10.15
N LYS A 220 10.77 -54.38 -10.09
CA LYS A 220 11.19 -55.77 -10.26
C LYS A 220 12.16 -56.17 -9.16
N PHE A 221 11.75 -57.10 -8.30
CA PHE A 221 12.61 -57.64 -7.26
C PHE A 221 13.43 -58.81 -7.81
N HIS A 222 14.74 -58.66 -7.82
CA HIS A 222 15.70 -59.65 -8.26
C HIS A 222 16.37 -60.30 -7.05
N VAL A 223 16.52 -61.63 -7.06
CA VAL A 223 17.28 -62.36 -6.03
C VAL A 223 18.08 -63.50 -6.65
N LYS A 224 19.32 -63.67 -6.18
CA LYS A 224 20.15 -64.83 -6.48
C LYS A 224 20.81 -65.35 -5.21
N ALA A 225 21.18 -66.62 -5.24
CA ALA A 225 21.79 -67.32 -4.13
C ALA A 225 23.19 -67.82 -4.49
N LYS A 226 23.99 -68.12 -3.48
CA LYS A 226 25.31 -68.72 -3.57
C LYS A 226 25.37 -69.87 -2.59
N ASN A 227 25.72 -71.06 -3.06
CA ASN A 227 25.78 -72.25 -2.22
C ASN A 227 27.12 -72.37 -1.47
N ILE A 228 27.26 -73.40 -0.63
CA ILE A 228 28.49 -73.69 0.13
C ILE A 228 29.74 -73.85 -0.76
N PHE A 229 29.55 -74.27 -2.02
CA PHE A 229 30.64 -74.45 -2.98
C PHE A 229 31.06 -73.15 -3.69
N ASP A 230 30.42 -72.02 -3.39
CA ASP A 230 30.56 -70.71 -4.05
C ASP A 230 29.99 -70.61 -5.47
N PHE A 231 29.15 -71.56 -5.90
CA PHE A 231 28.42 -71.44 -7.17
C PHE A 231 27.17 -70.57 -7.00
N GLU A 232 26.92 -69.69 -7.98
CA GLU A 232 25.74 -68.83 -8.01
C GLU A 232 24.54 -69.52 -8.63
N SER A 233 23.35 -69.19 -8.14
CA SER A 233 22.07 -69.66 -8.69
C SER A 233 21.64 -68.84 -9.91
N THR A 234 20.62 -69.32 -10.60
CA THR A 234 19.82 -68.47 -11.49
C THR A 234 19.15 -67.34 -10.69
N ILE A 235 18.88 -66.21 -11.36
CA ILE A 235 18.19 -65.06 -10.77
C ILE A 235 16.68 -65.32 -10.83
N SER A 236 16.01 -65.16 -9.69
CA SER A 236 14.55 -65.10 -9.62
C SER A 236 14.07 -63.66 -9.62
N ILE A 237 12.99 -63.39 -10.36
CA ILE A 237 12.43 -62.05 -10.56
C ILE A 237 10.95 -62.04 -10.16
N PHE A 238 10.53 -61.03 -9.39
CA PHE A 238 9.12 -60.74 -9.09
C PHE A 238 8.78 -59.30 -9.47
N GLU A 239 7.86 -59.12 -10.42
CA GLU A 239 7.40 -57.83 -10.93
C GLU A 239 6.07 -57.41 -10.28
N PHE A 240 5.95 -56.14 -9.92
CA PHE A 240 4.71 -55.52 -9.42
C PHE A 240 4.66 -54.01 -9.73
N GLU A 241 3.48 -53.40 -9.67
CA GLU A 241 3.27 -51.97 -9.94
C GLU A 241 2.48 -51.32 -8.80
N ILE A 242 2.83 -50.08 -8.42
CA ILE A 242 2.08 -49.27 -7.45
C ILE A 242 1.42 -48.12 -8.21
N SER A 243 0.09 -48.03 -8.16
CA SER A 243 -0.67 -46.98 -8.84
C SER A 243 -0.55 -45.61 -8.15
N PRO A 244 -0.61 -44.49 -8.88
CA PRO A 244 -0.60 -43.15 -8.29
C PRO A 244 -1.82 -42.90 -7.37
N PRO A 245 -1.67 -42.05 -6.34
CA PRO A 245 -2.77 -41.71 -5.45
C PRO A 245 -3.88 -40.91 -6.17
N TRP A 246 -5.12 -41.03 -5.70
CA TRP A 246 -6.30 -40.45 -6.36
C TRP A 246 -6.26 -38.92 -6.54
N TYR A 247 -5.59 -38.20 -5.63
CA TYR A 247 -5.44 -36.73 -5.70
C TYR A 247 -4.43 -36.25 -6.75
N GLN A 248 -3.68 -37.16 -7.36
CA GLN A 248 -2.82 -36.90 -8.53
C GLN A 248 -3.49 -37.32 -9.85
N SER A 249 -4.78 -37.67 -9.82
CA SER A 249 -5.54 -38.01 -11.03
C SER A 249 -5.89 -36.77 -11.85
N ILE A 250 -6.08 -36.95 -13.16
CA ILE A 250 -6.52 -35.89 -14.08
C ILE A 250 -7.84 -35.24 -13.61
N LEU A 251 -8.77 -36.04 -13.08
CA LEU A 251 -10.03 -35.55 -12.53
C LEU A 251 -9.84 -34.66 -11.30
N ALA A 252 -8.88 -34.99 -10.42
CA ALA A 252 -8.55 -34.15 -9.27
C ALA A 252 -8.00 -32.79 -9.71
N TYR A 253 -7.11 -32.76 -10.72
CA TYR A 253 -6.60 -31.51 -11.29
C TYR A 253 -7.70 -30.64 -11.92
N ILE A 254 -8.64 -31.25 -12.65
CA ILE A 254 -9.82 -30.54 -13.18
C ILE A 254 -10.64 -29.94 -12.03
N GLY A 255 -10.85 -30.70 -10.95
CA GLY A 255 -11.52 -30.23 -9.74
C GLY A 255 -10.82 -29.04 -9.09
N TYR A 256 -9.48 -29.07 -8.99
CA TYR A 256 -8.69 -27.95 -8.46
C TYR A 256 -8.83 -26.68 -9.28
N VAL A 257 -8.79 -26.79 -10.62
CA VAL A 257 -8.95 -25.65 -11.52
C VAL A 257 -10.35 -25.04 -11.40
N LEU A 258 -11.40 -25.87 -11.36
CA LEU A 258 -12.78 -25.40 -11.19
C LEU A 258 -13.00 -24.74 -9.81
N GLY A 259 -12.48 -25.36 -8.74
CA GLY A 259 -12.54 -24.79 -7.39
C GLY A 259 -11.83 -23.45 -7.28
N PHE A 260 -10.64 -23.34 -7.88
CA PHE A 260 -9.90 -22.08 -7.94
C PHE A 260 -10.66 -21.00 -8.72
N GLY A 261 -11.23 -21.35 -9.88
CA GLY A 261 -12.06 -20.45 -10.69
C GLY A 261 -13.29 -19.94 -9.93
N LEU A 262 -13.95 -20.80 -9.16
CA LEU A 262 -15.10 -20.41 -8.32
C LEU A 262 -14.69 -19.45 -7.20
N ILE A 263 -13.58 -19.72 -6.51
CA ILE A 263 -13.05 -18.83 -5.47
C ILE A 263 -12.71 -17.47 -6.06
N LEU A 264 -12.05 -17.45 -7.23
CA LEU A 264 -11.68 -16.23 -7.93
C LEU A 264 -12.91 -15.43 -8.37
N TYR A 265 -13.92 -16.09 -8.93
CA TYR A 265 -15.20 -15.48 -9.28
C TYR A 265 -15.91 -14.87 -8.05
N MET A 266 -15.99 -15.62 -6.96
CA MET A 266 -16.61 -15.14 -5.71
C MET A 266 -15.87 -13.94 -5.12
N SER A 267 -14.54 -13.95 -5.15
CA SER A 267 -13.70 -12.83 -4.70
C SER A 267 -13.94 -11.57 -5.53
N ILE A 268 -13.96 -11.68 -6.87
CA ILE A 268 -14.24 -10.55 -7.77
C ILE A 268 -15.63 -9.97 -7.50
N LYS A 269 -16.65 -10.85 -7.40
CA LYS A 269 -18.03 -10.44 -7.14
C LYS A 269 -18.18 -9.73 -5.80
N TYR A 270 -17.48 -10.21 -4.76
CA TYR A 270 -17.46 -9.59 -3.44
C TYR A 270 -16.80 -8.20 -3.48
N SER A 271 -15.62 -8.08 -4.09
CA SER A 271 -14.90 -6.81 -4.26
C SER A 271 -15.73 -5.77 -5.04
N ASN A 272 -16.40 -6.18 -6.11
CA ASN A 272 -17.27 -5.28 -6.89
C ASN A 272 -18.44 -4.74 -6.08
N LYS A 273 -19.11 -5.58 -5.27
CA LYS A 273 -20.18 -5.11 -4.37
C LYS A 273 -19.67 -4.13 -3.33
N ARG A 274 -18.47 -4.37 -2.78
CA ARG A 274 -17.84 -3.48 -1.81
C ARG A 274 -17.52 -2.11 -2.44
N LEU A 275 -17.00 -2.10 -3.67
CA LEU A 275 -16.70 -0.86 -4.41
C LEU A 275 -17.96 -0.02 -4.69
N ILE A 276 -19.05 -0.65 -5.14
CA ILE A 276 -20.31 0.06 -5.41
C ILE A 276 -20.86 0.72 -4.14
N LYS A 277 -20.86 0.02 -2.99
CA LYS A 277 -21.31 0.60 -1.71
C LYS A 277 -20.42 1.75 -1.25
N ALA A 278 -19.11 1.66 -1.45
CA ALA A 278 -18.18 2.73 -1.10
C ALA A 278 -18.41 3.97 -1.99
N LYS A 279 -18.66 3.78 -3.28
CA LYS A 279 -18.97 4.86 -4.23
C LYS A 279 -20.24 5.61 -3.85
N ILE A 280 -21.33 4.91 -3.54
CA ILE A 280 -22.61 5.53 -3.13
C ILE A 280 -22.43 6.38 -1.86
N ARG A 281 -21.74 5.86 -0.84
CA ARG A 281 -21.46 6.63 0.39
C ARG A 281 -20.65 7.89 0.12
N LEU A 282 -19.69 7.81 -0.80
CA LEU A 282 -18.87 8.97 -1.18
C LEU A 282 -19.71 10.01 -1.93
N GLU A 283 -20.59 9.59 -2.83
CA GLU A 283 -21.52 10.48 -3.54
C GLU A 283 -22.48 11.17 -2.57
N GLU A 284 -23.04 10.46 -1.59
CA GLU A 284 -23.87 11.05 -0.52
C GLU A 284 -23.08 12.10 0.29
N GLN A 285 -21.85 11.77 0.71
CA GLN A 285 -20.99 12.71 1.43
C GLN A 285 -20.66 13.97 0.62
N ILE A 286 -20.41 13.83 -0.69
CA ILE A 286 -20.17 14.97 -1.57
C ILE A 286 -21.41 15.86 -1.65
N ILE A 287 -22.61 15.28 -1.78
CA ILE A 287 -23.86 16.05 -1.84
C ILE A 287 -24.08 16.83 -0.54
N ASP A 288 -23.90 16.19 0.61
CA ASP A 288 -24.08 16.83 1.91
C ASP A 288 -23.05 17.95 2.15
N ARG A 289 -21.77 17.69 1.85
CA ARG A 289 -20.71 18.72 1.94
C ARG A 289 -20.93 19.87 0.98
N THR A 290 -21.41 19.59 -0.24
CA THR A 290 -21.71 20.63 -1.21
C THR A 290 -22.86 21.51 -0.72
N ARG A 291 -23.90 20.92 -0.12
CA ARG A 291 -25.03 21.66 0.47
C ARG A 291 -24.56 22.55 1.63
N GLU A 292 -23.72 22.02 2.51
CA GLU A 292 -23.13 22.74 3.65
C GLU A 292 -22.28 23.94 3.18
N ILE A 293 -21.42 23.74 2.17
CA ILE A 293 -20.61 24.80 1.59
C ILE A 293 -21.48 25.90 0.96
N ILE A 294 -22.55 25.53 0.26
CA ILE A 294 -23.47 26.50 -0.35
C ILE A 294 -24.20 27.31 0.72
N SER A 295 -24.64 26.69 1.82
CA SER A 295 -25.30 27.42 2.92
C SER A 295 -24.32 28.37 3.62
N GLN A 296 -23.11 27.92 3.94
CA GLN A 296 -22.07 28.77 4.54
C GLN A 296 -21.71 29.94 3.63
N LYS A 297 -21.55 29.70 2.33
CA LYS A 297 -21.27 30.76 1.36
C LYS A 297 -22.37 31.83 1.34
N ARG A 298 -23.63 31.41 1.37
CA ARG A 298 -24.77 32.35 1.42
C ARG A 298 -24.79 33.17 2.71
N GLU A 299 -24.46 32.57 3.85
CA GLU A 299 -24.36 33.30 5.12
C GLU A 299 -23.24 34.33 5.09
N ILE A 300 -22.05 33.94 4.62
CA ILE A 300 -20.90 34.84 4.45
C ILE A 300 -21.24 35.99 3.49
N GLU A 301 -21.93 35.72 2.38
CA GLU A 301 -22.37 36.78 1.45
C GLU A 301 -23.33 37.77 2.11
N LYS A 302 -24.30 37.29 2.89
CA LYS A 302 -25.22 38.17 3.65
C LYS A 302 -24.49 38.99 4.71
N GLU A 303 -23.58 38.39 5.45
CA GLU A 303 -22.79 39.11 6.46
C GLU A 303 -21.88 40.16 5.82
N LYS A 304 -21.26 39.81 4.68
CA LYS A 304 -20.45 40.75 3.90
C LYS A 304 -21.27 41.91 3.39
N GLU A 305 -22.45 41.66 2.81
CA GLU A 305 -23.35 42.71 2.34
C GLU A 305 -23.78 43.64 3.48
N LYS A 306 -24.12 43.08 4.64
CA LYS A 306 -24.47 43.85 5.83
C LYS A 306 -23.31 44.71 6.33
N SER A 307 -22.10 44.14 6.39
CA SER A 307 -20.87 44.84 6.77
C SER A 307 -20.56 45.98 5.80
N ASP A 308 -20.69 45.71 4.50
CA ASP A 308 -20.42 46.67 3.43
C ASP A 308 -21.40 47.84 3.47
N LYS A 309 -22.69 47.58 3.68
CA LYS A 309 -23.72 48.61 3.83
C LYS A 309 -23.49 49.48 5.06
N LEU A 310 -23.13 48.89 6.20
CA LEU A 310 -22.82 49.64 7.42
C LEU A 310 -21.60 50.54 7.24
N LEU A 311 -20.55 50.07 6.56
CA LEU A 311 -19.37 50.89 6.30
C LEU A 311 -19.69 52.10 5.42
N LEU A 312 -20.54 51.91 4.40
CA LEU A 312 -20.99 52.99 3.50
C LEU A 312 -21.92 54.00 4.16
N ASN A 313 -22.61 53.64 5.24
CA ASN A 313 -23.39 54.60 6.03
C ASN A 313 -22.51 55.53 6.89
N ILE A 314 -21.23 55.19 7.09
CA ILE A 314 -20.30 55.94 7.96
C ILE A 314 -19.27 56.70 7.12
N LEU A 315 -18.84 56.13 6.00
CA LEU A 315 -17.78 56.69 5.16
C LEU A 315 -18.28 56.86 3.72
N PRO A 316 -17.85 57.93 3.04
CA PRO A 316 -18.13 58.09 1.62
C PRO A 316 -17.59 56.90 0.81
N PHE A 317 -18.29 56.52 -0.27
CA PHE A 317 -18.02 55.30 -1.04
C PHE A 317 -16.55 55.11 -1.43
N LYS A 318 -15.92 56.17 -1.97
CA LYS A 318 -14.50 56.16 -2.37
C LYS A 318 -13.58 55.82 -1.19
N ILE A 319 -13.83 56.45 -0.05
CA ILE A 319 -13.03 56.30 1.17
C ILE A 319 -13.22 54.90 1.79
N ALA A 320 -14.46 54.39 1.80
CA ALA A 320 -14.78 53.04 2.25
C ALA A 320 -14.07 51.97 1.41
N GLN A 321 -13.95 52.17 0.09
CA GLN A 321 -13.20 51.27 -0.80
C GLN A 321 -11.70 51.28 -0.53
N GLU A 322 -11.09 52.46 -0.38
CA GLU A 322 -9.67 52.57 -0.04
C GLU A 322 -9.36 51.87 1.29
N LEU A 323 -10.21 52.06 2.30
CA LEU A 323 -10.08 51.40 3.60
C LEU A 323 -10.18 49.87 3.48
N LYS A 324 -11.11 49.35 2.66
CA LYS A 324 -11.24 47.90 2.42
C LYS A 324 -10.04 47.30 1.69
N MET A 325 -9.48 48.02 0.72
CA MET A 325 -8.37 47.50 -0.11
C MET A 325 -7.02 47.61 0.58
N PHE A 326 -6.76 48.72 1.28
CA PHE A 326 -5.43 49.05 1.80
C PHE A 326 -5.36 49.05 3.33
N GLY A 327 -6.49 48.95 4.04
CA GLY A 327 -6.55 49.05 5.50
C GLY A 327 -6.39 50.46 6.06
N SER A 328 -6.23 51.46 5.19
CA SER A 328 -6.10 52.89 5.54
C SER A 328 -6.55 53.76 4.37
N ALA A 329 -7.18 54.90 4.65
CA ALA A 329 -7.48 55.93 3.66
C ALA A 329 -6.47 57.08 3.78
N LYS A 330 -5.97 57.59 2.65
CA LYS A 330 -5.01 58.71 2.66
C LYS A 330 -5.75 60.03 2.82
N ALA A 331 -5.11 61.00 3.49
CA ALA A 331 -5.58 62.38 3.46
C ALA A 331 -5.45 62.93 2.03
N GLN A 332 -6.49 63.59 1.55
CA GLN A 332 -6.57 64.16 0.20
C GLN A 332 -6.77 65.68 0.30
N TYR A 333 -5.99 66.42 -0.49
CA TYR A 333 -6.15 67.87 -0.64
C TYR A 333 -7.18 68.16 -1.75
N TYR A 334 -8.08 69.10 -1.48
CA TYR A 334 -9.09 69.59 -2.41
C TYR A 334 -8.98 71.10 -2.52
N GLU A 335 -8.78 71.59 -3.74
CA GLU A 335 -8.56 73.02 -4.00
C GLU A 335 -9.84 73.85 -3.87
N LYS A 336 -10.99 73.28 -4.23
CA LYS A 336 -12.27 73.96 -4.22
C LYS A 336 -13.35 73.11 -3.57
N VAL A 337 -13.64 73.42 -2.32
CA VAL A 337 -14.73 72.86 -1.54
C VAL A 337 -15.54 73.99 -0.98
N THR A 338 -16.86 73.88 -1.08
CA THR A 338 -17.77 74.78 -0.39
C THR A 338 -18.22 74.09 0.89
N VAL A 339 -18.14 74.79 2.02
CA VAL A 339 -18.48 74.29 3.35
C VAL A 339 -19.66 75.10 3.87
N MET A 340 -20.66 74.40 4.40
CA MET A 340 -21.82 74.99 5.04
C MET A 340 -21.87 74.57 6.51
N PHE A 341 -22.06 75.56 7.39
CA PHE A 341 -22.48 75.36 8.76
C PHE A 341 -23.92 75.89 8.91
N ALA A 342 -24.77 75.11 9.58
CA ALA A 342 -26.13 75.51 9.91
C ALA A 342 -26.35 75.30 11.41
N ASP A 343 -26.64 76.36 12.15
CA ASP A 343 -26.68 76.38 13.62
C ASP A 343 -28.01 76.94 14.12
N PHE A 344 -28.57 76.32 15.17
CA PHE A 344 -29.83 76.76 15.74
C PHE A 344 -29.63 77.94 16.68
N THR A 345 -30.28 79.07 16.39
CA THR A 345 -30.15 80.27 17.21
C THR A 345 -30.76 80.05 18.58
N GLY A 346 -30.02 80.37 19.64
CA GLY A 346 -30.54 80.31 21.01
C GLY A 346 -30.74 78.89 21.55
N PHE A 347 -30.13 77.88 20.93
CA PHE A 347 -30.26 76.47 21.30
C PHE A 347 -30.10 76.21 22.79
N THR A 348 -29.10 76.82 23.45
CA THR A 348 -28.88 76.64 24.89
C THR A 348 -30.13 76.98 25.72
N GLY A 349 -30.83 78.06 25.37
CA GLY A 349 -32.06 78.46 26.06
C GLY A 349 -33.27 77.58 25.70
N ILE A 350 -33.28 76.97 24.52
CA ILE A 350 -34.30 76.00 24.10
C ILE A 350 -34.09 74.66 24.83
N ALA A 351 -32.84 74.20 24.93
CA ALA A 351 -32.45 72.96 25.60
C ALA A 351 -32.76 72.95 27.10
N GLU A 352 -32.78 74.11 27.75
CA GLU A 352 -33.19 74.25 29.15
C GLU A 352 -34.72 74.14 29.37
N ARG A 353 -35.52 74.33 28.30
CA ARG A 353 -36.99 74.37 28.37
C ARG A 353 -37.65 73.07 27.92
N LEU A 354 -36.99 72.32 27.04
CA LEU A 354 -37.48 71.06 26.50
C LEU A 354 -37.05 69.86 27.34
N SER A 355 -37.83 68.78 27.29
CA SER A 355 -37.35 67.49 27.75
C SER A 355 -36.21 67.02 26.85
N PRO A 356 -35.22 66.25 27.37
CA PRO A 356 -34.17 65.68 26.53
C PRO A 356 -34.71 64.87 25.35
N GLU A 357 -35.82 64.15 25.54
CA GLU A 357 -36.48 63.36 24.50
C GLU A 357 -37.06 64.25 23.39
N ASP A 358 -37.79 65.31 23.74
CA ASP A 358 -38.39 66.23 22.76
C ASP A 358 -37.32 67.04 22.02
N LEU A 359 -36.27 67.48 22.74
CA LEU A 359 -35.13 68.18 22.15
C LEU A 359 -34.44 67.32 21.09
N ILE A 360 -34.17 66.05 21.41
CA ILE A 360 -33.54 65.11 20.47
C ILE A 360 -34.48 64.83 19.29
N SER A 361 -35.78 64.67 19.53
CA SER A 361 -36.77 64.42 18.47
C SER A 361 -36.86 65.57 17.47
N GLU A 362 -36.84 66.82 17.93
CA GLU A 362 -36.87 68.00 17.03
C GLU A 362 -35.55 68.17 16.27
N LEU A 363 -34.41 67.94 16.92
CA LEU A 363 -33.11 67.92 16.23
C LEU A 363 -33.05 66.82 15.16
N ASP A 364 -33.50 65.61 15.48
CA ASP A 364 -33.53 64.47 14.56
C ASP A 364 -34.42 64.78 13.35
N ARG A 365 -35.62 65.34 13.57
CA ARG A 365 -36.53 65.78 12.49
C ARG A 365 -35.85 66.74 11.53
N CYS A 366 -35.09 67.72 12.03
CA CYS A 366 -34.38 68.67 11.20
C CYS A 366 -33.19 68.04 10.48
N PHE A 367 -32.34 67.31 11.20
CA PHE A 367 -31.14 66.70 10.63
C PHE A 367 -31.43 65.59 9.63
N VAL A 368 -32.50 64.80 9.82
CA VAL A 368 -32.97 63.84 8.81
C VAL A 368 -33.35 64.57 7.52
N TYR A 369 -34.08 65.69 7.62
CA TYR A 369 -34.41 66.48 6.43
C TYR A 369 -33.16 67.09 5.80
N PHE A 370 -32.21 67.62 6.59
CA PHE A 370 -30.97 68.17 6.05
C PHE A 370 -30.11 67.10 5.35
N ASP A 371 -30.09 65.88 5.89
CA ASP A 371 -29.44 64.73 5.25
C ASP A 371 -30.09 64.42 3.89
N GLU A 372 -31.42 64.45 3.78
CA GLU A 372 -32.13 64.30 2.49
C GLU A 372 -31.79 65.41 1.49
N VAL A 373 -31.72 66.67 1.95
CA VAL A 373 -31.30 67.81 1.11
C VAL A 373 -29.87 67.59 0.63
N CYS A 374 -28.95 67.17 1.50
CA CYS A 374 -27.57 66.90 1.11
C CYS A 374 -27.50 65.84 -0.01
N VAL A 375 -28.26 64.75 0.11
CA VAL A 375 -28.32 63.72 -0.93
C VAL A 375 -28.88 64.27 -2.25
N ARG A 376 -29.95 65.10 -2.21
CA ARG A 376 -30.54 65.71 -3.42
C ARG A 376 -29.57 66.62 -4.16
N HIS A 377 -28.77 67.39 -3.43
CA HIS A 377 -27.82 68.37 -3.97
C HIS A 377 -26.38 67.85 -4.06
N ASN A 378 -26.17 66.53 -3.94
CA ASN A 378 -24.85 65.89 -4.05
C ASN A 378 -23.80 66.50 -3.09
N LEU A 379 -24.22 66.74 -1.85
CA LEU A 379 -23.39 67.23 -0.75
C LEU A 379 -23.04 66.09 0.20
N GLU A 380 -21.86 66.18 0.80
CA GLU A 380 -21.40 65.24 1.80
C GLU A 380 -21.65 65.81 3.21
N LYS A 381 -22.39 65.07 4.04
CA LYS A 381 -22.49 65.36 5.47
C LYS A 381 -21.14 65.05 6.12
N ILE A 382 -20.55 66.03 6.82
CA ILE A 382 -19.28 65.84 7.51
C ILE A 382 -19.54 65.33 8.93
N LYS A 383 -20.28 66.11 9.72
CA LYS A 383 -20.61 65.79 11.11
C LYS A 383 -21.66 66.75 11.65
N THR A 384 -22.21 66.40 12.81
CA THR A 384 -22.90 67.35 13.67
C THR A 384 -21.96 67.77 14.80
N VAL A 385 -22.04 69.02 15.23
CA VAL A 385 -21.27 69.58 16.35
C VAL A 385 -22.25 70.23 17.31
N GLY A 386 -22.76 69.43 18.26
CA GLY A 386 -23.89 69.85 19.09
C GLY A 386 -25.15 70.03 18.26
N ASP A 387 -25.67 71.25 18.26
CA ASP A 387 -26.80 71.75 17.49
C ASP A 387 -26.44 72.23 16.08
N SER A 388 -25.14 72.33 15.76
CA SER A 388 -24.68 72.71 14.44
C SER A 388 -24.58 71.52 13.48
N TYR A 389 -25.05 71.70 12.25
CA TYR A 389 -24.95 70.77 11.13
C TYR A 389 -23.88 71.24 10.15
N MET A 390 -22.95 70.35 9.79
CA MET A 390 -21.86 70.64 8.88
C MET A 390 -21.90 69.71 7.65
N CYS A 391 -21.97 70.30 6.47
CA CYS A 391 -21.84 69.59 5.19
C CYS A 391 -20.93 70.34 4.22
N ALA A 392 -20.48 69.64 3.18
CA ALA A 392 -19.59 70.20 2.19
C ALA A 392 -19.88 69.66 0.78
N GLY A 393 -19.73 70.52 -0.23
CA GLY A 393 -19.85 70.19 -1.63
C GLY A 393 -18.46 70.13 -2.29
N GLY A 394 -18.31 69.30 -3.32
CA GLY A 394 -17.01 69.03 -3.95
C GLY A 394 -16.20 67.92 -3.24
N LEU A 395 -16.86 67.18 -2.35
CA LEU A 395 -16.33 66.01 -1.63
C LEU A 395 -17.32 64.85 -1.70
N PRO A 396 -16.85 63.59 -1.61
CA PRO A 396 -15.46 63.16 -1.80
C PRO A 396 -15.00 63.28 -3.27
N MET A 397 -15.94 63.60 -4.18
CA MET A 397 -15.68 63.85 -5.60
C MET A 397 -15.66 65.35 -5.86
N ALA A 398 -14.53 65.84 -6.37
CA ALA A 398 -14.41 67.22 -6.81
C ALA A 398 -15.39 67.50 -7.96
N ASN A 399 -16.05 68.65 -7.90
CA ASN A 399 -16.91 69.17 -8.95
C ASN A 399 -16.80 70.70 -8.98
N ASN A 400 -17.28 71.34 -10.05
CA ASN A 400 -17.25 72.80 -10.16
C ASN A 400 -18.54 73.48 -9.75
N SER A 401 -19.65 72.75 -9.70
CA SER A 401 -20.98 73.22 -9.30
C SER A 401 -21.17 73.40 -7.79
N ASN A 402 -20.27 72.87 -6.94
CA ASN A 402 -20.49 72.80 -5.50
C ASN A 402 -20.87 74.11 -4.79
N PRO A 403 -20.38 75.31 -5.19
CA PRO A 403 -20.84 76.54 -4.55
C PRO A 403 -22.34 76.78 -4.81
N ILE A 404 -22.80 76.47 -6.02
CA ILE A 404 -24.20 76.60 -6.42
C ILE A 404 -25.05 75.53 -5.72
N ASP A 405 -24.58 74.28 -5.70
CA ASP A 405 -25.25 73.15 -5.06
C ASP A 405 -25.51 73.42 -3.56
N ILE A 406 -24.51 73.97 -2.85
CA ILE A 406 -24.67 74.31 -1.43
C ILE A 406 -25.63 75.47 -1.22
N VAL A 407 -25.59 76.51 -2.05
CA VAL A 407 -26.49 77.66 -1.87
C VAL A 407 -27.94 77.24 -2.16
N LEU A 408 -28.18 76.37 -3.16
CA LEU A 408 -29.50 75.77 -3.37
C LEU A 408 -29.97 74.96 -2.17
N ALA A 409 -29.10 74.10 -1.63
CA ALA A 409 -29.41 73.32 -0.43
C ALA A 409 -29.73 74.24 0.77
N ALA A 410 -28.98 75.33 0.95
CA ALA A 410 -29.21 76.29 2.02
C ALA A 410 -30.57 77.00 1.89
N ILE A 411 -30.98 77.38 0.67
CA ILE A 411 -32.30 77.96 0.41
C ILE A 411 -33.41 76.95 0.71
N GLU A 412 -33.23 75.69 0.32
CA GLU A 412 -34.20 74.63 0.59
C GLU A 412 -34.34 74.31 2.09
N ILE A 413 -33.21 74.23 2.80
CA ILE A 413 -33.17 74.08 4.26
C ILE A 413 -33.86 75.26 4.94
N GLN A 414 -33.59 76.48 4.51
CA GLN A 414 -34.28 77.68 5.00
C GLN A 414 -35.78 77.64 4.76
N ASP A 415 -36.22 77.29 3.56
CA ASP A 415 -37.64 77.20 3.21
C ASP A 415 -38.37 76.15 4.06
N PHE A 416 -37.71 75.02 4.32
CA PHE A 416 -38.20 74.01 5.25
C PHE A 416 -38.34 74.54 6.68
N MET A 417 -37.32 75.24 7.19
CA MET A 417 -37.39 75.85 8.52
C MET A 417 -38.55 76.86 8.62
N ARG A 418 -38.75 77.70 7.60
CA ARG A 418 -39.89 78.63 7.54
C ARG A 418 -41.23 77.90 7.54
N LYS A 419 -41.34 76.79 6.80
CA LYS A 419 -42.56 75.95 6.78
C LYS A 419 -42.84 75.36 8.15
N ILE A 420 -41.83 74.82 8.85
CA ILE A 420 -41.98 74.29 10.21
C ILE A 420 -42.39 75.39 11.19
N GLN A 421 -41.79 76.58 11.11
CA GLN A 421 -42.18 77.72 11.95
C GLN A 421 -43.64 78.15 11.70
N SER A 422 -44.13 78.04 10.46
CA SER A 422 -45.51 78.36 10.09
C SER A 422 -46.53 77.27 10.45
N ASP A 423 -46.07 76.04 10.71
CA ASP A 423 -46.90 74.91 11.08
C ASP A 423 -47.19 74.94 12.58
N LYS A 424 -48.42 75.34 12.93
CA LYS A 424 -48.94 75.39 14.31
C LYS A 424 -49.08 74.01 14.97
N SER A 425 -48.73 72.93 14.27
CA SER A 425 -48.82 71.54 14.74
C SER A 425 -47.50 70.99 15.32
N SER A 426 -46.45 71.81 15.41
CA SER A 426 -45.16 71.42 15.99
C SER A 426 -45.27 71.17 17.49
N ILE A 427 -44.51 70.18 17.99
CA ILE A 427 -44.69 69.54 19.31
C ILE A 427 -44.45 70.51 20.48
N SER A 428 -43.80 71.66 20.26
CA SER A 428 -43.33 72.51 21.35
C SER A 428 -43.79 73.98 21.37
N GLU A 429 -44.55 74.49 20.39
CA GLU A 429 -44.76 75.96 20.22
C GLU A 429 -43.45 76.80 20.11
N ILE A 430 -42.27 76.16 20.12
CA ILE A 430 -40.97 76.83 20.07
C ILE A 430 -40.59 77.07 18.61
N ILE A 431 -40.30 78.33 18.31
CA ILE A 431 -39.82 78.77 17.00
C ILE A 431 -38.31 78.51 16.93
N TRP A 432 -37.91 77.55 16.09
CA TRP A 432 -36.50 77.26 15.82
C TRP A 432 -36.00 78.13 14.67
N GLU A 433 -35.07 79.04 14.95
CA GLU A 433 -34.42 79.86 13.93
C GLU A 433 -33.06 79.28 13.57
N LEU A 434 -32.72 79.31 12.29
CA LEU A 434 -31.49 78.74 11.77
C LEU A 434 -30.59 79.83 11.20
N ARG A 435 -29.32 79.83 11.56
CA ARG A 435 -28.26 80.61 10.90
C ARG A 435 -27.49 79.70 9.98
N ILE A 436 -27.26 80.14 8.75
CA ILE A 436 -26.46 79.40 7.79
C ILE A 436 -25.24 80.23 7.39
N GLY A 437 -24.06 79.62 7.44
CA GLY A 437 -22.79 80.20 7.02
C GLY A 437 -22.10 79.37 5.96
N ILE A 438 -21.73 80.00 4.85
CA ILE A 438 -21.11 79.30 3.72
C ILE A 438 -19.80 79.99 3.31
N ASN A 439 -18.77 79.18 3.08
CA ASN A 439 -17.52 79.64 2.48
C ASN A 439 -16.97 78.61 1.49
N THR A 440 -16.34 79.09 0.42
CA THR A 440 -15.65 78.27 -0.58
C THR A 440 -14.14 78.45 -0.44
N GLY A 441 -13.38 77.37 -0.53
CA GLY A 441 -11.92 77.40 -0.52
C GLY A 441 -11.29 76.02 -0.41
N GLU A 442 -9.98 75.99 -0.14
CA GLU A 442 -9.19 74.79 -0.05
C GLU A 442 -9.34 74.06 1.29
N VAL A 443 -9.36 72.72 1.24
CA VAL A 443 -9.44 71.86 2.42
C VAL A 443 -8.59 70.59 2.25
N ILE A 444 -8.20 70.00 3.37
CA ILE A 444 -7.67 68.64 3.46
C ILE A 444 -8.77 67.78 4.05
N ALA A 445 -9.15 66.70 3.36
CA ALA A 445 -10.10 65.72 3.87
C ALA A 445 -9.40 64.39 4.18
N GLY A 446 -9.88 63.64 5.16
CA GLY A 446 -9.25 62.37 5.52
C GLY A 446 -10.00 61.62 6.61
N VAL A 447 -9.58 60.37 6.84
CA VAL A 447 -10.15 59.53 7.91
C VAL A 447 -9.23 59.55 9.13
N VAL A 448 -9.80 59.89 10.28
CA VAL A 448 -9.12 59.82 11.58
C VAL A 448 -9.68 58.67 12.41
N GLY A 449 -8.81 58.08 13.23
CA GLY A 449 -9.16 57.00 14.16
C GLY A 449 -8.85 55.61 13.60
N LYS A 450 -8.48 54.68 14.50
CA LYS A 450 -8.14 53.28 14.16
C LYS A 450 -9.30 52.30 14.42
N LYS A 451 -10.22 52.67 15.33
CA LYS A 451 -11.37 51.85 15.75
C LYS A 451 -12.71 52.53 15.47
N LYS A 452 -12.79 53.84 15.70
CA LYS A 452 -13.92 54.69 15.34
C LYS A 452 -13.44 55.59 14.21
N PHE A 453 -13.65 55.14 12.97
CA PHE A 453 -13.30 55.92 11.79
C PHE A 453 -14.24 57.12 11.69
N ALA A 454 -13.68 58.31 11.49
CA ALA A 454 -14.43 59.52 11.20
C ALA A 454 -13.80 60.18 9.97
N TYR A 455 -14.61 60.39 8.92
CA TYR A 455 -14.22 61.22 7.79
C TYR A 455 -14.47 62.68 8.14
N ASP A 456 -13.45 63.52 7.99
CA ASP A 456 -13.52 64.91 8.40
C ASP A 456 -12.67 65.80 7.48
N ILE A 457 -12.88 67.11 7.58
CA ILE A 457 -12.19 68.12 6.78
C ILE A 457 -11.53 69.17 7.66
N TRP A 458 -10.34 69.59 7.25
CA TRP A 458 -9.54 70.61 7.91
C TRP A 458 -9.07 71.63 6.88
N GLY A 459 -8.98 72.88 7.30
CA GLY A 459 -8.53 73.95 6.42
C GLY A 459 -9.05 75.27 6.91
N ASP A 460 -8.47 76.35 6.39
CA ASP A 460 -8.91 77.68 6.75
C ASP A 460 -10.32 77.98 6.22
N ALA A 461 -10.70 77.41 5.07
CA ALA A 461 -12.05 77.52 4.51
C ALA A 461 -13.14 77.04 5.47
N VAL A 462 -12.86 75.99 6.28
CA VAL A 462 -13.78 75.47 7.30
C VAL A 462 -13.97 76.49 8.43
N ASN A 463 -12.88 77.11 8.88
CA ASN A 463 -12.92 78.12 9.92
C ASN A 463 -13.65 79.39 9.46
N VAL A 464 -13.47 79.79 8.20
CA VAL A 464 -14.20 80.93 7.62
C VAL A 464 -15.69 80.61 7.49
N ALA A 465 -16.07 79.41 7.04
CA ALA A 465 -17.49 79.00 6.98
C ALA A 465 -18.16 79.04 8.36
N SER A 466 -17.50 78.51 9.40
CA SER A 466 -18.00 78.59 10.77
C SER A 466 -18.14 80.05 11.25
N ARG A 467 -17.21 80.94 10.88
CA ARG A 467 -17.37 82.38 11.18
C ARG A 467 -18.51 83.03 10.41
N MET A 468 -18.75 82.63 9.16
CA MET A 468 -19.90 83.10 8.39
C MET A 468 -21.20 82.72 9.09
N GLU A 469 -21.28 81.53 9.68
CA GLU A 469 -22.45 81.09 10.43
C GLU A 469 -22.61 81.94 11.68
N SER A 470 -21.57 82.02 12.51
CA SER A 470 -21.69 82.66 13.83
C SER A 470 -21.93 84.17 13.74
N ALA A 471 -21.49 84.78 12.64
CA ALA A 471 -21.77 86.18 12.32
C ALA A 471 -23.10 86.39 11.59
N GLY A 472 -23.75 85.31 11.15
CA GLY A 472 -25.03 85.33 10.45
C GLY A 472 -26.16 85.86 11.32
N GLU A 473 -27.25 86.26 10.66
CA GLU A 473 -28.48 86.65 11.34
C GLU A 473 -29.49 85.49 11.31
N PRO A 474 -30.37 85.38 12.33
CA PRO A 474 -31.37 84.34 12.37
C PRO A 474 -32.24 84.34 11.11
N ASN A 475 -32.48 83.17 10.55
CA ASN A 475 -33.21 83.00 9.31
C ASN A 475 -32.58 83.73 8.10
N MET A 476 -31.26 83.87 8.06
CA MET A 476 -30.54 84.36 6.88
C MET A 476 -29.42 83.39 6.46
N ILE A 477 -29.16 83.34 5.16
CA ILE A 477 -28.03 82.59 4.58
C ILE A 477 -26.88 83.56 4.38
N ASN A 478 -25.85 83.47 5.21
CA ASN A 478 -24.67 84.30 5.10
C ASN A 478 -23.54 83.59 4.33
N ILE A 479 -22.97 84.28 3.36
CA ILE A 479 -21.87 83.77 2.53
C ILE A 479 -20.67 84.70 2.57
N SER A 480 -19.49 84.13 2.39
CA SER A 480 -18.26 84.89 2.15
C SER A 480 -18.23 85.54 0.77
N GLY A 481 -17.46 86.61 0.61
CA GLY A 481 -17.17 87.20 -0.70
C GLY A 481 -16.46 86.25 -1.66
N GLU A 482 -15.76 85.21 -1.16
CA GLU A 482 -15.17 84.19 -2.03
C GLU A 482 -16.24 83.32 -2.67
N THR A 483 -17.23 82.87 -1.89
CA THR A 483 -18.37 82.10 -2.40
C THR A 483 -19.19 82.93 -3.38
N LEU A 484 -19.37 84.23 -3.12
CA LEU A 484 -20.16 85.11 -3.99
C LEU A 484 -19.69 85.09 -5.44
N LYS A 485 -18.37 85.08 -5.68
CA LYS A 485 -17.77 85.03 -7.04
C LYS A 485 -18.28 83.87 -7.89
N TYR A 486 -18.70 82.78 -7.26
CA TYR A 486 -19.17 81.57 -7.94
C TYR A 486 -20.69 81.51 -8.10
N VAL A 487 -21.45 82.33 -7.36
CA VAL A 487 -22.91 82.19 -7.25
C VAL A 487 -23.66 83.48 -7.58
N GLU A 488 -22.99 84.64 -7.67
CA GLU A 488 -23.59 85.95 -7.96
C GLU A 488 -24.41 85.98 -9.25
N GLU A 489 -24.11 85.06 -10.16
CA GLU A 489 -24.81 84.95 -11.43
C GLU A 489 -26.23 84.41 -11.26
N PHE A 490 -26.46 83.51 -10.30
CA PHE A 490 -27.72 82.78 -10.12
C PHE A 490 -28.61 83.34 -9.00
N PHE A 491 -28.02 84.01 -8.02
CA PHE A 491 -28.73 84.43 -6.80
C PHE A 491 -28.71 85.95 -6.62
N GLU A 492 -29.80 86.49 -6.08
CA GLU A 492 -29.83 87.85 -5.54
C GLU A 492 -29.12 87.83 -4.18
N SER A 493 -28.24 88.82 -3.97
CA SER A 493 -27.48 88.93 -2.74
C SER A 493 -27.38 90.38 -2.26
N THR A 494 -27.33 90.54 -0.95
CA THR A 494 -27.23 91.83 -0.27
C THR A 494 -25.93 91.93 0.51
N TYR A 495 -25.09 92.92 0.19
CA TYR A 495 -23.85 93.18 0.94
C TYR A 495 -24.17 93.64 2.36
N ARG A 496 -23.52 93.03 3.36
CA ARG A 496 -23.80 93.28 4.78
C ARG A 496 -22.59 93.73 5.61
N GLY A 497 -21.51 94.14 4.95
CA GLY A 497 -20.29 94.55 5.60
C GLY A 497 -19.26 93.44 5.71
N LYS A 498 -18.31 93.61 6.64
CA LYS A 498 -17.13 92.77 6.77
C LYS A 498 -17.03 92.12 8.14
N ILE A 499 -16.35 90.99 8.21
CA ILE A 499 -15.94 90.36 9.48
C ILE A 499 -14.43 90.18 9.54
N ALA A 500 -13.86 90.45 10.72
CA ALA A 500 -12.46 90.17 10.98
C ALA A 500 -12.23 88.64 11.11
N ALA A 501 -11.43 88.09 10.21
CA ALA A 501 -10.95 86.72 10.28
C ALA A 501 -9.51 86.69 10.83
N LYS A 502 -9.30 85.83 11.84
CA LYS A 502 -7.98 85.61 12.44
C LYS A 502 -7.01 85.17 11.34
N ASN A 503 -5.97 85.97 11.10
CA ASN A 503 -4.93 85.77 10.06
C ASN A 503 -5.35 85.97 8.59
N LYS A 504 -6.57 86.45 8.29
CA LYS A 504 -7.02 86.77 6.91
C LYS A 504 -7.46 88.22 6.69
N GLY A 505 -7.46 89.04 7.74
CA GLY A 505 -7.94 90.43 7.65
C GLY A 505 -9.46 90.47 7.64
N GLU A 506 -10.03 91.48 6.97
CA GLU A 506 -11.48 91.62 6.86
C GLU A 506 -12.02 90.89 5.63
N ILE A 507 -13.03 90.05 5.83
CA ILE A 507 -13.71 89.28 4.77
C ILE A 507 -15.07 89.90 4.52
N ASP A 508 -15.37 90.22 3.26
CA ASP A 508 -16.68 90.69 2.83
C ASP A 508 -17.76 89.61 3.02
N MET A 509 -18.93 90.02 3.49
CA MET A 509 -20.06 89.14 3.74
C MET A 509 -21.29 89.60 2.98
N TYR A 510 -22.09 88.62 2.56
CA TYR A 510 -23.32 88.84 1.80
C TYR A 510 -24.41 87.91 2.31
N PHE A 511 -25.64 88.41 2.34
CA PHE A 511 -26.80 87.54 2.47
C PHE A 511 -27.24 87.04 1.10
N ILE A 512 -27.59 85.76 1.00
CA ILE A 512 -28.34 85.23 -0.14
C ILE A 512 -29.82 85.38 0.16
N ASP A 513 -30.51 86.14 -0.68
CA ASP A 513 -31.91 86.46 -0.48
C ASP A 513 -32.81 85.41 -1.15
N ARG A 514 -32.53 85.12 -2.43
CA ARG A 514 -33.28 84.16 -3.26
C ARG A 514 -32.58 83.90 -4.59
N LEU A 515 -33.07 82.92 -5.36
CA LEU A 515 -32.75 82.80 -6.79
C LEU A 515 -33.21 84.06 -7.54
N LYS A 516 -32.43 84.50 -8.53
CA LYS A 516 -32.86 85.60 -9.39
C LYS A 516 -34.16 85.24 -10.12
N PRO A 517 -35.07 86.20 -10.36
CA PRO A 517 -36.39 85.95 -10.94
C PRO A 517 -36.34 85.16 -12.25
N GLU A 518 -35.35 85.40 -13.11
CA GLU A 518 -35.15 84.69 -14.38
C GLU A 518 -34.77 83.21 -14.22
N PHE A 519 -34.24 82.81 -13.07
CA PHE A 519 -33.80 81.45 -12.76
C PHE A 519 -34.74 80.69 -11.82
N SER A 520 -35.80 81.34 -11.34
CA SER A 520 -36.79 80.75 -10.44
C SER A 520 -38.07 80.31 -11.16
N SER A 521 -38.70 79.25 -10.67
CA SER A 521 -40.03 78.78 -11.08
C SER A 521 -41.16 79.31 -10.19
N ASN A 522 -40.83 79.93 -9.05
CA ASN A 522 -41.79 80.51 -8.11
C ASN A 522 -41.39 81.93 -7.66
N ALA A 523 -42.38 82.72 -7.22
CA ALA A 523 -42.15 84.12 -6.80
C ALA A 523 -41.23 84.24 -5.57
N ALA A 524 -41.17 83.21 -4.72
CA ALA A 524 -40.30 83.18 -3.54
C ALA A 524 -38.82 82.91 -3.88
N GLY A 525 -38.50 82.51 -5.12
CA GLY A 525 -37.11 82.28 -5.54
C GLY A 525 -36.46 81.08 -4.87
N THR A 526 -37.23 80.04 -4.56
CA THR A 526 -36.76 78.84 -3.86
C THR A 526 -36.56 77.64 -4.76
N PHE A 527 -37.22 77.61 -5.92
CA PHE A 527 -37.17 76.48 -6.85
C PHE A 527 -36.59 76.90 -8.21
N PRO A 528 -35.47 76.30 -8.66
CA PRO A 528 -34.91 76.56 -9.97
C PRO A 528 -35.88 76.26 -11.12
N ASN A 529 -35.79 77.01 -12.22
CA ASN A 529 -36.50 76.72 -13.47
C ASN A 529 -35.60 76.05 -14.52
N GLN A 530 -36.13 75.83 -15.72
CA GLN A 530 -35.38 75.19 -16.80
C GLN A 530 -34.13 75.98 -17.22
N LEU A 531 -34.22 77.31 -17.29
CA LEU A 531 -33.10 78.17 -17.69
C LEU A 531 -31.92 78.08 -16.71
N PHE A 532 -32.22 77.95 -15.42
CA PHE A 532 -31.20 77.68 -14.40
C PHE A 532 -30.43 76.40 -14.74
N TYR A 533 -31.14 75.29 -15.00
CA TYR A 533 -30.50 73.99 -15.25
C TYR A 533 -29.68 73.98 -16.54
N GLU A 534 -30.12 74.67 -17.59
CA GLU A 534 -29.33 74.82 -18.83
C GLU A 534 -27.96 75.44 -18.57
N LYS A 535 -27.91 76.47 -17.72
CA LYS A 535 -26.67 77.17 -17.40
C LYS A 535 -25.84 76.45 -16.34
N TYR A 536 -26.50 75.89 -15.33
CA TYR A 536 -25.89 75.01 -14.33
C TYR A 536 -25.16 73.85 -15.00
N GLN A 537 -25.76 73.21 -16.00
CA GLN A 537 -25.18 72.07 -16.68
C GLN A 537 -23.85 72.41 -17.36
N VAL A 538 -23.71 73.62 -17.91
CA VAL A 538 -22.43 74.09 -18.47
C VAL A 538 -21.34 74.13 -17.40
N ILE A 539 -21.64 74.65 -16.21
CA ILE A 539 -20.69 74.74 -15.09
C ILE A 539 -20.38 73.36 -14.50
N ALA A 540 -21.39 72.49 -14.41
CA ALA A 540 -21.24 71.12 -13.94
C ALA A 540 -20.38 70.27 -14.88
N ASP A 541 -20.49 70.50 -16.21
CA ASP A 541 -19.76 69.77 -17.25
C ASP A 541 -18.39 70.39 -17.58
N GLU A 542 -18.12 71.64 -17.19
CA GLU A 542 -16.81 72.28 -17.29
C GLU A 542 -15.78 71.49 -16.45
N LYS A 543 -15.16 70.50 -17.09
CA LYS A 543 -14.04 69.65 -16.67
C LYS A 543 -14.28 68.62 -15.56
N ARG A 544 -14.66 67.42 -16.04
CA ARG A 544 -14.04 66.11 -15.71
C ARG A 544 -12.62 65.92 -16.32
N ALA A 545 -11.89 66.98 -16.69
CA ALA A 545 -10.61 66.90 -17.42
C ALA A 545 -9.39 67.10 -16.53
#